data_AF-A0A3D0X3T9-F1
#
_entry.id   AF-A0A3D0X3T9-F1
#
_cell.length_a   1.000
_cell.length_b   1.000
_cell.length_c   1.000
_cell.angle_alpha   90.00
_cell.angle_beta   90.00
_cell.angle_gamma   90.00
#
_symmetry.space_group_name_H-M   'P 1'
#
loop_
_entity.id
_entity.type
_entity.pdbx_description
1 polymer ?
#
loop_
_entity_poly.entity_id
_entity_poly.type
_entity_poly.pdbx_seq_one_letter_code
_entity_poly.pdbx_strand_id
1 'polypeptide(L)'
;MHNPSGTAQLASIEDFQQFCSCGKVKWTTHGLERLQERDISADDVKRCIMSGEIIEEYPNDFPKPSALIFGYRALEKPLHVVCGINHKCIYVVTAYVPTEEKFEPDLKTRRRKKDVHVL
;
A
#
# COMPACT_ATOMS: atom_id res chain seq x y z
N MET A 1 32.56 10.61 -10.60
CA MET A 1 31.47 10.69 -9.61
C MET A 1 30.52 9.52 -9.87
N HIS A 2 30.93 8.33 -9.44
CA HIS A 2 30.11 7.12 -9.48
C HIS A 2 29.52 6.98 -8.07
N ASN A 3 28.20 6.97 -7.95
CA ASN A 3 27.53 6.65 -6.69
C ASN A 3 27.33 5.13 -6.69
N PRO A 4 28.11 4.33 -5.93
CA PRO A 4 27.99 2.89 -5.96
C PRO A 4 26.95 2.46 -4.92
N SER A 5 26.03 1.59 -5.34
CA SER A 5 24.97 0.95 -4.53
C SER A 5 23.67 1.75 -4.44
N GLY A 6 22.85 1.65 -5.50
CA GLY A 6 21.46 2.07 -5.50
C GLY A 6 20.58 1.09 -4.73
N THR A 7 20.73 1.02 -3.41
CA THR A 7 19.63 0.55 -2.56
C THR A 7 18.52 1.59 -2.67
N ALA A 8 17.36 1.20 -3.21
CA ALA A 8 16.18 2.05 -3.18
C ALA A 8 15.88 2.37 -1.72
N GLN A 9 16.05 3.62 -1.31
CA GLN A 9 15.63 4.08 0.00
C GLN A 9 14.11 3.90 0.06
N LEU A 10 13.65 3.02 0.96
CA LEU A 10 12.23 2.81 1.22
C LEU A 10 11.70 4.09 1.87
N ALA A 11 10.58 4.59 1.35
CA ALA A 11 10.01 5.85 1.79
C ALA A 11 9.27 5.68 3.11
N SER A 12 9.32 6.71 3.95
CA SER A 12 8.62 6.68 5.23
C SER A 12 7.13 6.97 5.04
N ILE A 13 6.32 6.65 6.04
CA ILE A 13 4.88 6.96 5.99
C ILE A 13 4.64 8.47 5.83
N GLU A 14 5.50 9.31 6.40
CA GLU A 14 5.43 10.77 6.29
C GLU A 14 5.59 11.24 4.85
N ASP A 15 6.43 10.58 4.04
CA ASP A 15 6.55 10.88 2.61
C ASP A 15 5.23 10.61 1.89
N PHE A 16 4.58 9.48 2.16
CA PHE A 16 3.26 9.16 1.59
C PHE A 16 2.21 10.18 2.04
N GLN A 17 2.18 10.56 3.31
CA GLN A 17 1.24 11.57 3.81
C GLN A 17 1.47 12.95 3.18
N GLN A 18 2.72 13.36 2.98
CA GLN A 18 3.07 14.63 2.36
C GLN A 18 2.64 14.68 0.88
N PHE A 19 2.92 13.64 0.09
CA PHE A 19 2.49 13.63 -1.32
C PHE A 19 0.97 13.48 -1.46
N CYS A 20 0.31 12.73 -0.55
CA CYS A 20 -1.14 12.56 -0.55
C CYS A 20 -1.86 13.88 -0.25
N SER A 21 -1.41 14.62 0.78
CA SER A 21 -1.96 15.94 1.13
C SER A 21 -1.73 16.99 0.03
N CYS A 22 -0.62 16.90 -0.72
CA CYS A 22 -0.38 17.71 -1.91
C CYS A 22 -1.24 17.31 -3.14
N GLY A 23 -2.09 16.28 -3.03
CA GLY A 23 -2.88 15.76 -4.15
C GLY A 23 -2.05 15.04 -5.22
N LYS A 24 -0.78 14.72 -4.94
CA LYS A 24 0.15 14.09 -5.90
C LYS A 24 -0.04 12.57 -5.92
N VAL A 25 -1.24 12.13 -6.29
CA VAL A 25 -1.65 10.73 -6.35
C VAL A 25 -1.96 10.34 -7.78
N LYS A 26 -1.32 9.28 -8.28
CA LYS A 26 -1.63 8.64 -9.55
C LYS A 26 -2.26 7.28 -9.31
N TRP A 27 -3.21 6.93 -10.16
CA TRP A 27 -3.91 5.65 -10.11
C TRP A 27 -3.52 4.84 -11.33
N THR A 28 -3.11 3.59 -11.12
CA THR A 28 -2.91 2.66 -12.23
C THR A 28 -4.27 2.25 -12.81
N THR A 29 -4.34 1.92 -14.11
CA THR A 29 -5.58 1.42 -14.73
C THR A 29 -6.11 0.19 -13.99
N HIS A 30 -5.22 -0.77 -13.72
CA HIS A 30 -5.54 -1.95 -12.90
C HIS A 30 -6.05 -1.57 -11.50
N GLY A 31 -5.44 -0.57 -10.87
CA GLY A 31 -5.87 -0.06 -9.57
C GLY A 31 -7.30 0.47 -9.62
N LEU A 32 -7.62 1.32 -10.59
CA LEU A 32 -8.97 1.88 -10.75
C LEU A 32 -10.03 0.80 -10.95
N GLU A 33 -9.79 -0.19 -11.81
CA GLU A 33 -10.69 -1.33 -12.02
C GLU A 33 -10.97 -2.07 -10.70
N ARG A 34 -9.91 -2.41 -9.96
CA ARG A 34 -10.03 -3.12 -8.67
C ARG A 34 -10.73 -2.30 -7.59
N LEU A 35 -10.53 -0.99 -7.56
CA LEU A 35 -11.20 -0.10 -6.62
C LEU A 35 -12.71 -0.03 -6.89
N GLN A 36 -13.09 0.07 -8.16
CA GLN A 36 -14.48 0.07 -8.59
C GLN A 36 -15.19 -1.25 -8.25
N GLU A 37 -14.57 -2.39 -8.54
CA GLU A 37 -15.11 -3.72 -8.21
C GLU A 37 -15.35 -3.93 -6.70
N ARG A 38 -14.66 -3.17 -5.84
CA ARG A 38 -14.67 -3.34 -4.37
C ARG A 38 -15.40 -2.21 -3.64
N ASP A 39 -16.03 -1.29 -4.35
CA ASP A 39 -16.67 -0.10 -3.78
C ASP A 39 -15.72 0.68 -2.84
N ILE A 40 -14.50 0.92 -3.33
CA ILE A 40 -13.48 1.72 -2.63
C ILE A 40 -13.26 3.01 -3.42
N SER A 41 -13.54 4.15 -2.81
CA SER A 41 -13.34 5.45 -3.45
C SER A 41 -11.89 5.92 -3.37
N ALA A 42 -11.53 6.90 -4.22
CA ALA A 42 -10.25 7.58 -4.12
C ALA A 42 -10.05 8.26 -2.75
N ASP A 43 -11.13 8.75 -2.14
CA ASP A 43 -11.08 9.40 -0.83
C ASP A 43 -10.88 8.40 0.30
N ASP A 44 -11.42 7.18 0.19
CA ASP A 44 -11.12 6.09 1.13
C ASP A 44 -9.63 5.76 1.13
N VAL A 45 -9.02 5.67 -0.05
CA VAL A 45 -7.58 5.41 -0.19
C VAL A 45 -6.76 6.56 0.40
N LYS A 46 -7.12 7.81 0.12
CA LYS A 46 -6.43 8.97 0.70
C LYS A 46 -6.54 8.99 2.23
N ARG A 47 -7.73 8.74 2.79
CA ARG A 47 -7.93 8.64 4.25
C ARG A 47 -7.05 7.55 4.86
N CYS A 48 -7.02 6.38 4.24
CA CYS A 48 -6.18 5.28 4.68
C CYS A 48 -4.69 5.65 4.69
N ILE A 49 -4.19 6.34 3.66
CA ILE A 49 -2.79 6.80 3.64
C ILE A 49 -2.54 7.84 4.74
N MET A 50 -3.45 8.80 4.90
CA MET A 50 -3.31 9.89 5.86
C MET A 50 -3.35 9.43 7.32
N SER A 51 -4.09 8.36 7.63
CA SER A 51 -4.21 7.80 8.99
C SER A 51 -3.35 6.56 9.22
N GLY A 52 -2.64 6.10 8.20
CA GLY A 52 -2.11 4.75 8.14
C GLY A 52 -0.69 4.62 8.64
N GLU A 53 -0.22 3.38 8.67
CA GLU A 53 1.15 2.97 8.92
C GLU A 53 1.61 1.96 7.85
N ILE A 54 2.89 1.96 7.54
CA ILE A 54 3.48 0.94 6.65
C ILE A 54 3.61 -0.36 7.45
N ILE A 55 2.99 -1.44 6.97
CA ILE A 55 3.02 -2.76 7.62
C ILE A 55 3.87 -3.77 6.84
N GLU A 56 4.07 -3.57 5.54
CA GLU A 56 4.99 -4.36 4.72
C GLU A 56 5.66 -3.47 3.66
N GLU A 57 6.92 -3.80 3.35
CA GLU A 57 7.70 -3.13 2.33
C GLU A 57 8.06 -4.13 1.22
N TYR A 58 7.91 -3.69 -0.03
CA TYR A 58 8.21 -4.49 -1.21
C TYR A 58 9.26 -3.77 -2.08
N PRO A 59 10.54 -3.74 -1.65
CA PRO A 59 11.62 -3.05 -2.37
C PRO A 59 11.88 -3.62 -3.77
N ASN A 60 11.50 -4.88 -3.98
CA ASN A 60 11.77 -5.62 -5.22
C ASN A 60 10.56 -5.68 -6.16
N ASP A 61 9.47 -4.96 -5.85
CA ASP A 61 8.30 -4.91 -6.72
C ASP A 61 8.63 -4.28 -8.08
N PHE A 62 8.00 -4.83 -9.13
CA PHE A 62 8.12 -4.32 -10.49
C PHE A 62 6.83 -3.58 -10.89
N PRO A 63 6.90 -2.40 -11.55
CA PRO A 63 8.10 -1.72 -12.07
C PRO A 63 8.87 -0.86 -11.06
N LYS A 64 8.36 -0.68 -9.84
CA LYS A 64 8.97 0.18 -8.81
C LYS A 64 8.67 -0.36 -7.41
N PRO A 65 9.55 -0.11 -6.42
CA PRO A 65 9.32 -0.44 -5.01
C PRO A 65 7.93 -0.02 -4.53
N SER A 66 7.29 -0.82 -3.70
CA SER A 66 5.99 -0.47 -3.14
C SER A 66 5.90 -0.81 -1.65
N ALA A 67 4.83 -0.38 -1.00
CA ALA A 67 4.56 -0.63 0.41
C ALA A 67 3.07 -0.97 0.57
N LEU A 68 2.78 -1.80 1.58
CA LEU A 68 1.45 -2.04 2.09
C LEU A 68 1.20 -1.11 3.27
N ILE A 69 0.26 -0.19 3.10
CA ILE A 69 -0.21 0.71 4.16
C ILE A 69 -1.50 0.15 4.74
N PHE A 70 -1.54 -0.02 6.07
CA PHE A 70 -2.76 -0.27 6.82
C PHE A 70 -3.28 1.03 7.39
N GLY A 71 -4.56 1.31 7.21
CA GLY A 71 -5.22 2.46 7.79
C GLY A 71 -6.73 2.30 7.74
N TYR A 72 -7.45 3.41 7.82
CA TYR A 72 -8.90 3.39 7.90
C TYR A 72 -9.54 4.22 6.79
N ARG A 73 -10.63 3.69 6.25
CA ARG A 73 -11.56 4.42 5.37
C ARG A 73 -12.70 5.02 6.19
N ALA A 74 -13.70 5.60 5.53
CA ALA A 74 -14.86 6.17 6.22
C ALA A 74 -15.49 5.17 7.22
N LEU A 75 -16.02 5.70 8.34
CA LEU A 75 -16.61 4.92 9.44
C LEU A 75 -15.64 3.94 10.10
N GLU A 76 -14.35 4.28 10.17
CA GLU A 76 -13.30 3.48 10.84
C GLU A 76 -13.18 2.04 10.31
N LYS A 77 -13.56 1.82 9.05
CA LYS A 77 -13.42 0.51 8.41
C LYS A 77 -11.96 0.30 7.98
N PRO A 78 -11.34 -0.85 8.27
CA PRO A 78 -9.95 -1.11 7.91
C PRO A 78 -9.77 -1.18 6.40
N LEU A 79 -8.64 -0.67 5.91
CA LEU A 79 -8.28 -0.70 4.51
C LEU A 79 -6.78 -0.96 4.37
N HIS A 80 -6.44 -1.80 3.40
CA HIS A 80 -5.08 -1.99 2.91
C HIS A 80 -4.90 -1.28 1.58
N VAL A 81 -3.84 -0.49 1.46
CA VAL A 81 -3.45 0.19 0.23
C VAL A 81 -2.05 -0.26 -0.17
N VAL A 82 -1.93 -0.83 -1.36
CA VAL A 82 -0.62 -1.06 -1.98
C VAL A 82 -0.29 0.13 -2.86
N CYS A 83 0.76 0.84 -2.49
CA CYS A 83 1.22 1.99 -3.25
C CYS A 83 2.73 2.13 -3.15
N GLY A 84 3.33 2.76 -4.15
CA GLY A 84 4.72 3.19 -4.03
C GLY A 84 4.83 4.68 -4.29
N ILE A 85 6.03 5.20 -4.11
CA ILE A 85 6.32 6.62 -4.22
C ILE A 85 7.54 6.83 -5.10
N ASN A 86 7.56 7.97 -5.77
CA ASN A 86 8.74 8.48 -6.43
C ASN A 86 8.84 9.99 -6.20
N HIS A 87 9.89 10.62 -6.73
CA HIS A 87 10.14 12.06 -6.59
C HIS A 87 9.00 12.99 -7.08
N LYS A 88 7.97 12.48 -7.77
CA LYS A 88 6.83 13.27 -8.28
C LYS A 88 5.51 12.96 -7.60
N CYS A 89 5.23 11.71 -7.27
CA CYS A 89 3.90 11.29 -6.83
C CYS A 89 3.90 9.90 -6.18
N ILE A 90 2.82 9.64 -5.45
CA ILE A 90 2.38 8.29 -5.07
C ILE A 90 1.73 7.65 -6.29
N TYR A 91 1.98 6.37 -6.51
CA TYR A 91 1.23 5.54 -7.45
C TYR A 91 0.49 4.45 -6.69
N VAL A 92 -0.83 4.48 -6.76
CA VAL A 92 -1.71 3.48 -6.14
C VAL A 92 -1.83 2.28 -7.08
N VAL A 93 -1.38 1.13 -6.59
CA VAL A 93 -1.44 -0.15 -7.30
C VAL A 93 -2.79 -0.80 -7.07
N THR A 94 -3.24 -0.91 -5.82
CA THR A 94 -4.56 -1.44 -5.45
C THR A 94 -4.94 -1.06 -4.02
N ALA A 95 -6.21 -1.21 -3.66
CA ALA A 95 -6.65 -1.23 -2.26
C ALA A 95 -7.69 -2.32 -2.02
N TYR A 96 -7.74 -2.85 -0.82
CA TYR A 96 -8.67 -3.93 -0.43
C TYR A 96 -8.96 -3.92 1.07
N VAL A 97 -10.09 -4.49 1.47
CA VAL A 97 -10.40 -4.72 2.90
C VAL A 97 -9.62 -5.96 3.36
N PRO A 98 -8.80 -5.89 4.42
CA PRO A 98 -8.08 -7.06 4.93
C PRO A 98 -9.03 -8.10 5.53
N THR A 99 -8.59 -9.35 5.59
CA THR A 99 -9.35 -10.46 6.18
C THR A 99 -8.48 -11.23 7.17
N GLU A 100 -9.09 -11.75 8.24
CA GLU A 100 -8.42 -12.60 9.23
C GLU A 100 -7.98 -13.97 8.66
N GLU A 101 -8.39 -14.30 7.44
CA GLU A 101 -7.86 -15.46 6.69
C GLU A 101 -6.39 -15.24 6.29
N LYS A 102 -6.03 -13.99 5.94
CA LYS A 102 -4.71 -13.62 5.43
C LYS A 102 -3.85 -12.92 6.47
N PHE A 103 -4.46 -12.28 7.46
CA PHE A 103 -3.81 -11.53 8.52
C PHE A 103 -4.24 -12.05 9.90
N GLU A 104 -3.43 -11.82 10.93
CA GLU A 104 -3.80 -12.03 12.32
C GLU A 104 -5.00 -11.13 12.69
N PRO A 105 -5.64 -11.32 13.87
CA PRO A 105 -6.80 -10.50 14.28
C PRO A 105 -6.52 -8.99 14.37
N ASP A 106 -5.26 -8.58 14.36
CA ASP A 106 -4.85 -7.17 14.26
C ASP A 106 -5.04 -6.57 12.86
N LEU A 107 -5.33 -7.42 11.86
CA LEU A 107 -5.45 -7.11 10.43
C LEU A 107 -4.18 -6.54 9.79
N LYS A 108 -3.05 -6.54 10.50
CA LYS A 108 -1.74 -5.99 10.08
C LYS A 108 -0.71 -7.08 9.86
N THR A 109 -0.65 -8.07 10.73
CA THR A 109 0.38 -9.10 10.71
C THR A 109 -0.02 -10.21 9.75
N ARG A 110 0.71 -10.37 8.64
CA ARG A 110 0.39 -11.42 7.64
C ARG A 110 0.57 -12.82 8.21
N ARG A 111 -0.43 -13.68 8.04
CA ARG A 111 -0.32 -15.10 8.37
C ARG A 111 0.67 -15.77 7.42
N ARG A 112 1.59 -16.56 7.95
CA ARG A 112 2.43 -17.42 7.11
C ARG A 112 1.55 -18.48 6.47
N LYS A 113 1.67 -18.67 5.15
CA LYS A 113 1.10 -19.87 4.53
C LYS A 113 1.75 -21.07 5.21
N LYS A 114 0.95 -22.03 5.69
CA LYS A 114 1.49 -23.35 6.02
C LYS A 114 2.03 -23.90 4.70
N ASP A 115 3.33 -24.17 4.62
CA ASP A 115 3.88 -24.95 3.53
C ASP A 115 3.14 -26.29 3.55
N VAL A 116 2.24 -26.48 2.60
CA VAL A 116 1.68 -27.80 2.32
C VAL A 116 2.82 -28.55 1.66
N HIS A 117 3.62 -29.24 2.48
CA HIS A 117 4.50 -30.28 1.98
C HIS A 117 3.58 -31.35 1.37
N VAL A 118 3.47 -31.33 0.04
CA VAL A 118 2.84 -32.43 -0.69
C VAL A 118 3.81 -33.60 -0.57
N LEU A 119 3.48 -34.57 0.29
CA LEU A 119 4.11 -35.89 0.32
C LEU A 119 3.53 -36.76 -0.80
#